data_AF-A0A329VA33-F1
#
_entry.id   AF-A0A329VA33-F1
#
_cell.length_a   1.000
_cell.length_b   1.000
_cell.length_c   1.000
_cell.angle_alpha   90.00
_cell.angle_beta   90.00
_cell.angle_gamma   90.00
#
_symmetry.space_group_name_H-M   'P 1'
#
loop_
_entity.id
_entity.type
_entity.pdbx_description
1 polymer ?
#
loop_
_entity_poly.entity_id
_entity_poly.type
_entity_poly.pdbx_seq_one_letter_code
_entity_poly.pdbx_strand_id
1 'polypeptide(L)'
;MDNLLLSWSTLQNGGSEKYPSWERVNNLLHSLKINSGCVTIDYLDNEGYLLSELQVRMDNGIYLVTMLDENDEIFTFWDPTQSNDKIDILGDYWPARQLTKDFDFVVKVFKEFFDTGNVSKELLN
;
A
#
# COMPACT_ATOMS: atom_id res chain seq x y z
N MET A 1 -4.97 -16.82 -13.84
CA MET A 1 -4.07 -15.65 -13.79
C MET A 1 -4.72 -14.73 -12.81
N ASP A 2 -4.00 -14.35 -11.76
CA ASP A 2 -4.56 -13.49 -10.73
C ASP A 2 -4.81 -12.11 -11.36
N ASN A 3 -6.03 -11.61 -11.23
CA ASN A 3 -6.46 -10.36 -11.87
C ASN A 3 -6.00 -9.18 -11.02
N LEU A 4 -4.71 -8.86 -11.12
CA LEU A 4 -4.12 -7.70 -10.46
C LEU A 4 -4.32 -6.43 -11.30
N LEU A 5 -4.74 -5.36 -10.65
CA LEU A 5 -4.71 -4.00 -11.20
C LEU A 5 -3.78 -3.13 -10.34
N LEU A 6 -2.72 -2.62 -10.95
CA LEU A 6 -1.81 -1.66 -10.35
C LEU A 6 -2.28 -0.26 -10.70
N SER A 7 -2.31 0.64 -9.73
CA SER A 7 -2.50 2.07 -9.96
C SER A 7 -1.52 2.89 -9.13
N TRP A 8 -1.17 4.07 -9.63
CA TRP A 8 -0.27 4.98 -8.93
C TRP A 8 -0.58 6.44 -9.27
N SER A 9 -0.26 7.32 -8.32
CA SER A 9 -0.34 8.77 -8.50
C SER A 9 0.79 9.43 -7.74
N THR A 10 1.53 10.29 -8.42
CA THR A 10 2.58 11.14 -7.85
C THR A 10 2.40 12.55 -8.41
N LEU A 11 3.13 13.53 -7.85
CA LEU A 11 3.12 14.90 -8.40
C LEU A 11 3.55 14.97 -9.87
N GLN A 12 4.35 14.01 -10.35
CA GLN A 12 4.93 14.05 -11.69
C GLN A 12 4.14 13.23 -12.72
N ASN A 13 3.49 12.14 -12.28
CA ASN A 13 2.75 11.24 -13.16
C ASN A 13 1.71 10.40 -12.39
N GLY A 14 0.83 9.77 -13.14
CA GLY A 14 -0.07 8.74 -12.62
C GLY A 14 -0.47 7.78 -13.73
N GLY A 15 -1.08 6.67 -13.35
CA GLY A 15 -1.53 5.68 -14.31
C GLY A 15 -2.07 4.42 -13.66
N SER A 16 -2.50 3.49 -14.50
CA SER A 16 -2.89 2.16 -14.09
C SER A 16 -2.44 1.13 -15.12
N GLU A 17 -2.25 -0.11 -14.66
CA GLU A 17 -1.72 -1.22 -15.44
C GLU A 17 -2.38 -2.52 -14.98
N LYS A 18 -2.97 -3.26 -15.92
CA LYS A 18 -3.50 -4.60 -15.67
C LYS A 18 -2.39 -5.63 -15.78
N TYR A 19 -2.43 -6.65 -14.92
CA TYR A 19 -1.44 -7.73 -14.91
C TYR A 19 0.01 -7.23 -14.76
N PRO A 20 0.29 -6.36 -13.76
CA PRO A 20 1.63 -5.86 -13.53
C PRO A 20 2.62 -7.00 -13.21
N SER A 21 3.88 -6.84 -13.61
CA SER A 21 4.95 -7.67 -13.07
C SER A 21 5.36 -7.18 -11.67
N TRP A 22 5.94 -8.07 -10.86
CA TRP A 22 6.52 -7.64 -9.58
C TRP A 22 7.61 -6.57 -9.76
N GLU A 23 8.44 -6.68 -10.80
CA GLU A 23 9.45 -5.67 -11.12
C GLU A 23 8.81 -4.30 -11.33
N ARG A 24 7.66 -4.25 -12.02
CA ARG A 24 6.92 -3.00 -12.25
C ARG A 24 6.42 -2.39 -10.94
N VAL A 25 5.81 -3.18 -10.06
CA VAL A 25 5.38 -2.75 -8.73
C VAL A 25 6.57 -2.22 -7.93
N ASN A 26 7.66 -2.99 -7.85
CA ASN A 26 8.84 -2.63 -7.09
C ASN A 26 9.49 -1.33 -7.59
N ASN A 27 9.53 -1.13 -8.91
CA ASN A 27 10.03 0.11 -9.50
C ASN A 27 9.16 1.33 -9.13
N LEU A 28 7.83 1.18 -9.07
CA LEU A 28 6.95 2.26 -8.61
C LEU A 28 7.12 2.54 -7.12
N LEU A 29 7.27 1.52 -6.27
CA LEU A 29 7.58 1.72 -4.85
C LEU A 29 8.90 2.48 -4.65
N HIS A 30 9.93 2.16 -5.44
CA HIS A 30 11.20 2.90 -5.39
C HIS A 30 11.08 4.33 -5.92
N SER A 31 10.25 4.56 -6.95
CA SER A 31 9.92 5.92 -7.40
C SER A 31 9.15 6.70 -6.34
N LEU A 32 8.25 6.03 -5.61
CA LEU A 32 7.50 6.59 -4.50
C LEU A 32 8.41 7.00 -3.36
N LYS A 33 9.50 6.28 -3.07
CA LYS A 33 10.50 6.69 -2.05
C LYS A 33 11.08 8.10 -2.30
N ILE A 34 11.07 8.57 -3.55
CA ILE A 34 11.62 9.87 -3.94
C ILE A 34 10.51 10.94 -4.08
N ASN A 35 9.27 10.52 -4.37
CA ASN A 35 8.17 11.41 -4.72
C ASN A 35 6.93 11.10 -3.87
N SER A 36 6.39 12.09 -3.16
CA SER A 36 5.11 11.92 -2.45
C SER A 36 4.01 11.47 -3.42
N GLY A 37 3.15 10.56 -2.95
CA GLY A 37 2.13 9.95 -3.80
C GLY A 37 1.54 8.67 -3.22
N CYS A 38 0.91 7.88 -4.08
CA CYS A 38 0.35 6.58 -3.74
C CYS A 38 0.66 5.51 -4.80
N VAL A 39 0.69 4.27 -4.33
CA VAL A 39 0.69 3.06 -5.15
C VAL A 39 -0.33 2.10 -4.55
N THR A 40 -1.16 1.52 -5.42
CA THR A 40 -2.23 0.60 -5.03
C THR A 40 -2.18 -0.66 -5.90
N ILE A 41 -2.38 -1.82 -5.31
CA ILE A 41 -2.66 -3.07 -6.02
C ILE A 41 -4.05 -3.54 -5.61
N ASP A 42 -4.91 -3.72 -6.59
CA ASP A 42 -6.21 -4.35 -6.44
C ASP A 42 -6.10 -5.82 -6.85
N TYR A 43 -6.64 -6.70 -6.01
CA TYR A 43 -6.84 -8.11 -6.33
C TYR A 43 -8.30 -8.30 -6.73
N LEU A 44 -8.53 -8.70 -7.98
CA LEU A 44 -9.87 -8.83 -8.54
C LEU A 44 -10.26 -10.30 -8.75
N ASP A 45 -11.55 -10.59 -8.72
CA ASP A 45 -12.07 -11.88 -9.15
C ASP A 45 -12.11 -12.00 -10.69
N ASN A 46 -12.65 -13.13 -11.19
CA ASN A 46 -12.73 -13.40 -12.63
C ASN A 46 -13.72 -12.49 -13.38
N GLU A 47 -14.66 -11.86 -12.67
CA GLU A 47 -15.65 -10.94 -13.23
C GLU A 47 -15.17 -9.48 -13.13
N GLY A 48 -14.05 -9.24 -12.44
CA GLY A 48 -13.43 -7.93 -12.27
C GLY A 48 -13.90 -7.19 -11.01
N TYR A 49 -14.56 -7.86 -10.07
CA TYR A 49 -14.92 -7.29 -8.78
C TYR A 49 -13.71 -7.28 -7.84
N LEU A 50 -13.60 -6.23 -7.02
CA LEU A 50 -12.56 -6.10 -6.01
C LEU A 50 -12.76 -7.13 -4.90
N LEU A 51 -11.74 -7.94 -4.65
CA LEU A 51 -11.66 -8.85 -3.52
C LEU A 51 -10.82 -8.26 -2.38
N SER A 52 -9.69 -7.66 -2.71
CA SER A 52 -8.84 -6.99 -1.73
C SER A 52 -8.03 -5.88 -2.39
N GLU A 53 -7.66 -4.87 -1.61
CA GLU A 53 -6.84 -3.74 -2.04
C GLU A 53 -5.67 -3.59 -1.06
N LEU A 54 -4.46 -3.39 -1.57
CA LEU A 54 -3.34 -2.91 -0.78
C LEU A 54 -2.86 -1.56 -1.32
N GLN A 55 -2.78 -0.57 -0.45
CA GLN A 55 -2.37 0.78 -0.77
C GLN A 55 -1.24 1.24 0.14
N VAL A 56 -0.28 1.95 -0.45
CA VAL A 56 0.66 2.79 0.29
C VAL A 56 0.48 4.24 -0.13
N ARG A 57 0.40 5.12 0.85
CA ARG A 57 0.57 6.58 0.68
C ARG A 57 1.89 6.97 1.30
N MET A 58 2.69 7.73 0.56
CA MET A 58 3.95 8.27 1.04
C MET A 58 3.88 9.78 1.02
N ASP A 59 4.25 10.39 2.15
CA ASP A 59 4.61 11.79 2.18
C ASP A 59 5.87 12.03 3.02
N ASN A 60 6.84 12.74 2.45
CA ASN A 60 8.12 13.09 3.08
C ASN A 60 8.84 11.93 3.81
N GLY A 61 8.86 10.74 3.19
CA GLY A 61 9.50 9.53 3.72
C GLY A 61 8.72 8.83 4.84
N ILE A 62 7.46 9.21 5.07
CA ILE A 62 6.54 8.57 6.01
C ILE A 62 5.48 7.82 5.18
N TYR A 63 5.27 6.57 5.53
CA TYR A 63 4.39 5.66 4.80
C TYR A 63 3.19 5.29 5.66
N LEU A 64 2.00 5.43 5.07
CA LEU A 64 0.77 4.80 5.52
C LEU A 64 0.50 3.61 4.62
N VAL A 65 0.40 2.41 5.19
CA VAL A 65 0.05 1.19 4.46
C VAL A 65 -1.32 0.72 4.96
N THR A 66 -2.26 0.55 4.05
CA THR A 66 -3.62 0.09 4.36
C THR A 66 -3.99 -1.04 3.43
N MET A 67 -4.56 -2.10 3.99
CA MET A 67 -5.17 -3.18 3.23
C MET A 67 -6.67 -3.21 3.50
N LEU A 68 -7.49 -3.37 2.47
CA LEU A 68 -8.89 -3.75 2.55
C LEU A 68 -8.99 -5.23 2.13
N ASP A 69 -9.61 -6.08 2.94
CA ASP A 69 -9.80 -7.50 2.61
C ASP A 69 -11.19 -7.79 2.01
N GLU A 70 -11.45 -9.07 1.71
CA GLU A 70 -12.71 -9.55 1.12
C GLU A 70 -13.93 -9.43 2.03
N ASN A 71 -13.73 -9.13 3.32
CA ASN A 71 -14.77 -8.94 4.31
C ASN A 71 -15.01 -7.46 4.63
N ASP A 72 -14.47 -6.55 3.82
CA ASP A 72 -14.46 -5.11 4.05
C ASP A 72 -13.74 -4.68 5.35
N GLU A 73 -12.83 -5.51 5.88
CA GLU A 73 -11.99 -5.16 7.03
C GLU A 73 -10.75 -4.38 6.57
N ILE A 74 -10.40 -3.32 7.31
CA ILE A 74 -9.22 -2.50 7.04
C ILE A 74 -8.11 -2.85 8.03
N PHE A 75 -6.97 -3.28 7.50
CA PHE A 75 -5.75 -3.55 8.26
C PHE A 75 -4.68 -2.51 7.96
N THR A 76 -3.89 -2.15 8.97
CA THR A 76 -2.79 -1.20 8.80
C THR A 76 -1.59 -1.57 9.64
N PHE A 77 -0.48 -0.86 9.43
CA PHE A 77 0.67 -0.98 10.31
C PHE A 77 0.29 -0.50 11.72
N TRP A 78 0.81 -1.16 12.75
CA TRP A 78 0.58 -0.74 14.13
C TRP A 78 1.81 -0.90 15.02
N ASP A 79 2.31 0.22 15.52
CA ASP A 79 3.39 0.27 16.48
C ASP A 79 2.89 0.84 17.83
N PRO A 80 2.63 -0.01 18.83
CA PRO A 80 2.11 0.45 20.13
C PRO A 80 3.12 1.31 20.91
N THR A 81 4.39 1.34 20.50
CA THR A 81 5.43 2.16 21.14
C THR A 81 5.40 3.62 20.68
N GLN A 82 4.74 3.91 19.55
CA GLN A 82 4.61 5.25 19.00
C GLN A 82 3.43 6.04 19.57
N SER A 83 3.54 7.36 19.48
CA SER A 83 2.51 8.27 19.97
C SER A 83 1.23 8.19 19.15
N ASN A 84 0.18 8.83 19.65
CA ASN A 84 -1.07 9.03 18.90
C ASN A 84 -1.10 10.41 18.22
N ASP A 85 0.06 11.04 18.06
CA ASP A 85 0.16 12.34 17.43
C ASP A 85 -0.25 12.23 15.97
N LYS A 86 -0.99 13.23 15.49
CA LYS A 86 -1.52 13.26 14.13
C LYS A 86 -0.48 13.84 13.19
N ILE A 87 -0.08 13.04 12.22
CA ILE A 87 0.85 13.40 11.16
C ILE A 87 0.05 13.54 9.85
N ASP A 88 0.28 14.63 9.14
CA ASP A 88 -0.32 14.86 7.82
C ASP A 88 0.35 13.94 6.79
N ILE A 89 -0.48 13.21 6.05
CA ILE A 89 -0.08 12.37 4.90
C ILE A 89 -1.01 12.75 3.76
N LEU A 90 -0.49 13.55 2.81
CA LEU A 90 -1.23 13.99 1.63
C LEU A 90 -2.55 14.72 1.94
N GLY A 91 -2.61 15.49 3.03
CA GLY A 91 -3.78 16.26 3.46
C GLY A 91 -4.71 15.55 4.45
N ASP A 92 -4.47 14.28 4.75
CA ASP A 92 -5.18 13.50 5.77
C ASP A 92 -4.31 13.29 7.02
N TYR A 93 -4.91 13.32 8.21
CA TYR A 93 -4.18 13.20 9.48
C TYR A 93 -4.27 11.80 10.08
N TRP A 94 -3.12 11.17 10.29
CA TRP A 94 -3.01 9.80 10.80
C TRP A 94 -2.18 9.73 12.09
N PRO A 95 -2.58 8.91 13.08
CA PRO A 95 -1.75 8.61 14.24
C PRO A 95 -0.35 8.09 13.86
N ALA A 96 0.70 8.59 14.50
CA ALA A 96 2.08 8.14 14.26
C ALA A 96 2.26 6.62 14.38
N ARG A 97 1.54 5.98 15.31
CA ARG A 97 1.49 4.51 15.46
C ARG A 97 0.98 3.73 14.26
N GLN A 98 0.27 4.37 13.33
CA GLN A 98 -0.19 3.76 12.08
C GLN A 98 0.78 4.00 10.91
N LEU A 99 1.90 4.64 11.18
CA LEU A 99 2.85 5.08 10.18
C LEU A 99 4.21 4.43 10.39
N THR A 100 4.88 4.17 9.28
CA THR A 100 6.24 3.62 9.28
C THR A 100 7.16 4.48 8.43
N LYS A 101 8.47 4.43 8.73
CA LYS A 101 9.53 4.97 7.88
C LYS A 101 10.38 3.85 7.26
N ASP A 102 10.04 2.61 7.57
CA ASP A 102 10.73 1.44 7.06
C ASP A 102 10.21 1.11 5.66
N PHE A 103 11.01 1.48 4.65
CA PHE A 103 10.68 1.19 3.25
C PHE A 103 10.78 -0.31 2.93
N ASP A 104 11.69 -1.05 3.58
CA ASP A 104 11.84 -2.49 3.33
C ASP A 104 10.61 -3.24 3.85
N PHE A 105 10.01 -2.77 4.95
CA PHE A 105 8.69 -3.23 5.39
C PHE A 105 7.61 -3.02 4.32
N VAL A 106 7.53 -1.82 3.72
CA VAL A 106 6.56 -1.54 2.64
C VAL A 106 6.74 -2.50 1.48
N VAL A 107 7.97 -2.71 1.01
CA VAL A 107 8.27 -3.65 -0.08
C VAL A 107 7.90 -5.08 0.30
N LYS A 108 8.19 -5.51 1.54
CA LYS A 108 7.83 -6.84 2.05
C LYS A 108 6.31 -7.05 2.03
N VAL A 109 5.54 -6.09 2.54
CA VAL A 109 4.06 -6.14 2.56
C VAL A 109 3.49 -6.23 1.14
N PHE A 110 3.98 -5.38 0.24
CA PHE A 110 3.57 -5.40 -1.18
C PHE A 110 3.93 -6.70 -1.87
N LYS A 111 5.07 -7.31 -1.54
CA LYS A 111 5.47 -8.59 -2.11
C LYS A 111 4.54 -9.71 -1.67
N GLU A 112 4.21 -9.77 -0.38
CA GLU A 112 3.30 -10.77 0.16
C GLU A 112 1.90 -10.66 -0.46
N PHE A 113 1.37 -9.44 -0.57
CA PHE A 113 0.09 -9.21 -1.22
C PHE A 113 0.12 -9.54 -2.72
N PHE A 114 1.19 -9.17 -3.43
CA PHE A 114 1.33 -9.50 -4.85
C PHE A 114 1.33 -11.03 -5.09
N ASP A 115 1.94 -11.80 -4.20
CA ASP A 115 2.06 -13.25 -4.34
C ASP A 115 0.80 -14.02 -3.89
N THR A 116 -0.05 -13.41 -3.04
CA THR A 116 -1.13 -14.15 -2.34
C THR A 116 -2.51 -13.49 -2.36
N GLY A 117 -2.61 -12.20 -2.70
CA GLY A 117 -3.82 -11.39 -2.55
C GLY A 117 -4.16 -11.01 -1.10
N ASN A 118 -3.27 -11.30 -0.13
CA ASN A 118 -3.48 -11.03 1.29
C ASN A 118 -2.17 -10.61 1.98
N VAL A 119 -2.26 -10.05 3.18
CA VAL A 119 -1.13 -9.75 4.06
C VAL A 119 -1.38 -10.39 5.42
N SER A 120 -0.37 -11.10 5.93
CA SER A 120 -0.44 -11.74 7.25
C SER A 120 -0.64 -10.74 8.39
N LYS A 121 -1.34 -11.21 9.42
CA LYS A 121 -1.60 -10.43 10.65
C LYS A 121 -0.34 -10.10 11.47
N GLU A 122 0.79 -10.71 11.12
CA GLU A 122 2.09 -10.36 11.68
C GLU A 122 2.63 -9.03 11.13
N LEU A 123 2.18 -8.62 9.93
CA LEU A 123 2.60 -7.38 9.28
C LEU A 123 1.57 -6.25 9.45
N LEU A 124 0.29 -6.55 9.28
CA LEU A 124 -0.80 -5.57 9.39
C LEU A 124 -1.89 -6.08 10.33
N ASN A 125 -2.49 -5.22 11.15
CA ASN A 125 -3.54 -5.60 12.10
C ASN A 125 -4.66 -4.57 12.23
#